data_AF-A0A381VWM3-F1
#
_entry.id   AF-A0A381VWM3-F1
#
_cell.length_a   1.000
_cell.length_b   1.000
_cell.length_c   1.000
_cell.angle_alpha   90.00
_cell.angle_beta   90.00
_cell.angle_gamma   90.00
#
_symmetry.space_group_name_H-M   'P 1'
#
loop_
_entity.id
_entity.type
_entity.pdbx_description
1 polymer ?
#
loop_
_entity_poly.entity_id
_entity_poly.type
_entity_poly.pdbx_seq_one_letter_code
_entity_poly.pdbx_strand_id
1 'polypeptide(L)'
;MPALDTGTLSPDRCLDTNTELCRLPDPDIQVIRDGPAQAAQALILAHGAGQGSDSPFLQWFSVELARARLPGGLSIWRFDFPYMAMAKTTNRKRPPDRATILEAAWGQAISEVRRQSPRLKRLFIGGKSMGGRIASMIADHSGVDGLVCLGYPFHPPGQPEKLRTTHLATLNTPALICQGERDPFGSRPESSGWQLADVI
;
A
#
# COMPACT_ATOMS: atom_id res chain seq x y z
N MET A 1 39.76 -21.04 38.27
CA MET A 1 39.05 -19.80 37.91
C MET A 1 39.97 -18.94 37.07
N PRO A 2 39.75 -18.92 35.75
CA PRO A 2 39.73 -17.63 35.05
C PRO A 2 38.57 -17.48 34.03
N ALA A 3 38.17 -16.21 33.89
CA ALA A 3 37.33 -15.49 32.93
C ALA A 3 36.37 -16.22 31.97
N LEU A 4 35.09 -15.80 32.04
CA LEU A 4 34.04 -15.98 31.04
C LEU A 4 34.34 -15.13 29.79
N ASP A 5 34.39 -15.77 28.62
CA ASP A 5 34.41 -15.11 27.32
C ASP A 5 32.97 -14.86 26.85
N THR A 6 32.59 -13.59 26.76
CA THR A 6 31.29 -13.15 26.23
C THR A 6 31.37 -13.10 24.71
N GLY A 7 31.01 -14.21 24.07
CA GLY A 7 30.87 -14.30 22.63
C GLY A 7 29.80 -13.33 22.11
N THR A 8 30.25 -12.22 21.53
CA THR A 8 29.44 -11.30 20.75
C THR A 8 28.96 -12.00 19.48
N LEU A 9 27.65 -12.19 19.34
CA LEU A 9 27.03 -12.70 18.11
C LEU A 9 27.25 -11.67 16.97
N SER A 10 28.02 -12.08 15.96
CA SER A 10 28.17 -11.37 14.68
C SER A 10 26.86 -11.45 13.87
N PRO A 11 26.38 -10.37 13.24
CA PRO A 11 25.23 -10.42 12.36
C PRO A 11 25.67 -10.91 10.97
N ASP A 12 25.61 -12.22 10.75
CA ASP A 12 25.83 -12.79 9.42
C ASP A 12 24.62 -12.55 8.50
N ARG A 13 24.79 -11.49 7.71
CA ARG A 13 24.68 -11.43 6.23
C ARG A 13 23.70 -12.41 5.58
N CYS A 14 22.65 -11.81 5.04
CA CYS A 14 21.77 -12.33 3.99
C CYS A 14 22.58 -13.05 2.89
N LEU A 15 22.28 -14.33 2.66
CA LEU A 15 22.88 -15.20 1.64
C LEU A 15 22.05 -15.26 0.33
N ASP A 16 21.28 -14.21 0.02
CA ASP A 16 20.49 -14.16 -1.21
C ASP A 16 21.11 -13.18 -2.23
N THR A 17 21.50 -13.71 -3.39
CA THR A 17 22.25 -13.01 -4.45
C THR A 17 21.45 -11.99 -5.28
N ASN A 18 20.40 -11.39 -4.72
CA ASN A 18 19.66 -10.29 -5.35
C ASN A 18 20.16 -8.94 -4.81
N THR A 19 21.27 -8.48 -5.39
CA THR A 19 22.10 -7.33 -4.97
C THR A 19 21.36 -5.98 -4.91
N GLU A 20 20.17 -5.83 -5.50
CA GLU A 20 19.37 -4.59 -5.43
C GLU A 20 18.51 -4.49 -4.15
N LEU A 21 18.04 -5.62 -3.58
CA LEU A 21 17.19 -5.63 -2.39
C LEU A 21 17.99 -5.42 -1.09
N CYS A 22 19.22 -5.93 -1.02
CA CYS A 22 20.10 -5.78 0.14
C CYS A 22 20.74 -4.38 0.28
N ARG A 23 20.52 -3.46 -0.67
CA ARG A 23 21.15 -2.13 -0.71
C ARG A 23 20.18 -0.97 -0.48
N LEU A 24 18.92 -1.25 -0.20
CA LEU A 24 18.03 -0.20 0.28
C LEU A 24 18.34 -0.03 1.77
N PRO A 25 19.07 1.01 2.22
CA PRO A 25 19.00 1.39 3.63
C PRO A 25 17.51 1.55 3.91
N ASP A 26 17.01 0.96 5.00
CA ASP A 26 15.60 1.05 5.37
C ASP A 26 15.23 2.54 5.36
N PRO A 27 14.58 3.06 4.29
CA PRO A 27 14.30 4.47 4.27
C PRO A 27 13.10 4.56 5.19
N ASP A 28 13.30 5.10 6.40
CA ASP A 28 12.23 5.34 7.38
C ASP A 28 11.02 5.91 6.64
N ILE A 29 10.08 5.02 6.33
CA ILE A 29 9.01 5.35 5.41
C ILE A 29 8.16 6.38 6.12
N GLN A 30 8.15 7.60 5.58
CA GLN A 30 7.44 8.69 6.22
C GLN A 30 5.94 8.48 6.02
N VAL A 31 5.24 8.29 7.13
CA VAL A 31 3.80 8.10 7.17
C VAL A 31 3.11 9.35 7.72
N ILE A 32 1.99 9.71 7.10
CA ILE A 32 1.12 10.82 7.52
C ILE A 32 -0.16 10.21 8.08
N ARG A 33 -0.55 10.59 9.30
CA ARG A 33 -1.77 10.10 9.96
C ARG A 33 -2.84 11.19 10.03
N ASP A 34 -4.04 10.85 9.60
CA ASP A 34 -5.29 11.56 9.92
C ASP A 34 -6.13 10.72 10.90
N GLY A 35 -6.88 11.39 11.78
CA GLY A 35 -7.75 10.74 12.76
C GLY A 35 -7.10 10.46 14.13
N PRO A 36 -7.79 9.73 15.03
CA PRO A 36 -7.35 9.53 16.41
C PRO A 36 -6.04 8.74 16.52
N ALA A 37 -5.12 9.20 17.37
CA ALA A 37 -3.83 8.53 17.59
C ALA A 37 -3.93 7.13 18.22
N GLN A 38 -5.04 6.83 18.88
CA GLN A 38 -5.30 5.56 19.57
C GLN A 38 -6.47 4.81 18.93
N ALA A 39 -6.65 4.98 17.62
CA ALA A 39 -7.66 4.29 16.84
C ALA A 39 -7.45 2.76 16.88
N ALA A 40 -8.53 2.01 17.06
CA ALA A 40 -8.53 0.55 17.02
C ALA A 40 -8.52 0.01 15.58
N GLN A 41 -8.85 0.85 14.59
CA GLN A 41 -8.77 0.53 13.17
C GLN A 41 -7.84 1.50 12.43
N ALA A 42 -7.15 1.01 11.40
CA ALA A 42 -6.33 1.80 10.51
C ALA A 42 -6.59 1.41 9.06
N LEU A 43 -6.62 2.40 8.16
CA LEU A 43 -6.54 2.19 6.72
C LEU A 43 -5.30 2.91 6.19
N ILE A 44 -4.40 2.18 5.55
CA ILE A 44 -3.25 2.75 4.86
C ILE A 44 -3.62 2.96 3.38
N LEU A 45 -3.38 4.16 2.86
CA LEU A 45 -3.66 4.54 1.48
C LEU A 45 -2.38 4.95 0.75
N ALA A 46 -2.06 4.24 -0.33
CA ALA A 46 -1.03 4.64 -1.27
C ALA A 46 -1.57 5.53 -2.39
N HIS A 47 -0.70 6.42 -2.88
CA HIS A 47 -1.01 7.33 -3.97
C HIS A 47 -0.92 6.67 -5.37
N GLY A 48 -1.44 7.37 -6.38
CA GLY A 48 -1.31 6.95 -7.78
C GLY A 48 0.01 7.39 -8.42
N ALA A 49 0.26 7.02 -9.68
CA ALA A 49 1.55 7.26 -10.34
C ALA A 49 1.99 8.74 -10.40
N GLY A 50 1.06 9.69 -10.54
CA GLY A 50 1.37 11.07 -10.90
C GLY A 50 1.45 12.09 -9.75
N GLN A 51 0.90 11.79 -8.57
CA GLN A 51 0.90 12.70 -7.42
C GLN A 51 1.11 11.90 -6.15
N GLY A 52 1.74 12.53 -5.15
CA GLY A 52 2.06 11.87 -3.88
C GLY A 52 0.90 11.77 -2.91
N SER A 53 1.24 11.29 -1.72
CA SER A 53 0.37 11.12 -0.55
C SER A 53 -0.34 12.40 -0.10
N ASP A 54 0.19 13.56 -0.47
CA ASP A 54 -0.31 14.91 -0.21
C ASP A 54 -1.18 15.45 -1.35
N SER A 55 -1.52 14.63 -2.36
CA SER A 55 -2.43 15.06 -3.42
C SER A 55 -3.77 15.55 -2.84
N PRO A 56 -4.40 16.60 -3.42
CA PRO A 56 -5.65 17.14 -2.89
C PRO A 56 -6.75 16.10 -2.70
N PHE A 57 -6.86 15.16 -3.65
CA PHE A 57 -7.83 14.06 -3.55
C PHE A 57 -7.55 13.15 -2.35
N LEU A 58 -6.31 12.66 -2.20
CA LEU A 58 -6.01 11.68 -1.16
C LEU A 58 -6.03 12.33 0.24
N GLN A 59 -5.63 13.60 0.32
CA GLN A 59 -5.77 14.41 1.53
C GLN A 59 -7.24 14.55 1.94
N TRP A 60 -8.09 15.04 1.03
CA TRP A 60 -9.52 15.16 1.27
C TRP A 60 -10.15 13.82 1.68
N PHE A 61 -9.90 12.77 0.90
CA PHE A 61 -10.49 11.45 1.13
C PHE A 61 -10.15 10.92 2.53
N SER A 62 -8.90 11.06 2.96
CA SER A 62 -8.48 10.54 4.26
C SER A 62 -9.03 11.37 5.41
N VAL A 63 -9.03 12.70 5.30
CA VAL A 63 -9.58 13.58 6.34
C VAL A 63 -11.07 13.33 6.52
N GLU A 64 -11.82 13.19 5.43
CA GLU A 64 -13.24 12.90 5.50
C GLU A 64 -13.51 11.48 6.03
N LEU A 65 -12.76 10.48 5.59
CA LEU A 65 -12.95 9.10 6.06
C LEU A 65 -12.56 8.93 7.54
N ALA A 66 -11.54 9.65 8.02
CA ALA A 66 -11.14 9.65 9.43
C ALA A 66 -12.23 10.19 10.38
N ARG A 67 -13.25 10.90 9.86
CA ARG A 67 -14.40 11.37 10.65
C ARG A 67 -15.46 10.29 10.88
N ALA A 68 -15.34 9.13 10.24
CA ALA A 68 -16.26 8.02 10.43
C ALA A 68 -16.33 7.61 11.90
N ARG A 69 -17.55 7.45 12.42
CA ARG A 69 -17.80 7.07 13.81
C ARG A 69 -17.80 5.55 13.95
N LEU A 70 -16.62 4.96 14.11
CA LEU A 70 -16.46 3.54 14.41
C LEU A 70 -16.15 3.32 15.90
N PRO A 71 -16.63 2.23 16.52
CA PRO A 71 -16.19 1.83 17.85
C PRO A 71 -14.67 1.67 17.91
N GLY A 72 -14.02 2.44 18.79
CA GLY A 72 -12.56 2.49 18.91
C GLY A 72 -11.86 3.38 17.89
N GLY A 73 -12.57 4.01 16.95
CA GLY A 73 -12.05 5.01 16.01
C GLY A 73 -11.24 4.45 14.84
N LEU A 74 -11.23 5.21 13.74
CA LEU A 74 -10.49 4.93 12.52
C LEU A 74 -9.40 5.97 12.29
N SER A 75 -8.16 5.50 12.10
CA SER A 75 -7.05 6.33 11.62
C SER A 75 -6.78 6.04 10.14
N ILE A 76 -6.45 7.07 9.38
CA ILE A 76 -6.06 6.93 7.98
C ILE A 76 -4.58 7.29 7.86
N TRP A 77 -3.81 6.43 7.22
CA TRP A 77 -2.38 6.61 7.04
C TRP A 77 -2.08 6.74 5.55
N ARG A 78 -1.13 7.59 5.19
CA ARG A 78 -0.64 7.74 3.81
C ARG A 78 0.89 7.74 3.82
N PHE A 79 1.48 7.36 2.70
CA PHE A 79 2.93 7.40 2.51
C PHE A 79 3.25 7.67 1.04
N ASP A 80 4.47 8.15 0.77
CA ASP A 80 5.00 8.25 -0.59
C ASP A 80 5.81 7.00 -0.95
N PHE A 81 5.56 6.44 -2.13
CA PHE A 81 6.46 5.45 -2.71
C PHE A 81 7.87 6.06 -2.95
N PRO A 82 8.93 5.24 -2.99
CA PRO A 82 10.32 5.73 -3.06
C PRO A 82 10.58 6.74 -4.19
N TYR A 83 10.10 6.47 -5.42
CA TYR A 83 10.26 7.41 -6.54
C TYR A 83 9.61 8.78 -6.26
N MET A 84 8.48 8.81 -5.53
CA MET A 84 7.73 10.03 -5.25
C MET A 84 8.40 10.82 -4.13
N ALA A 85 8.85 10.15 -3.07
CA ALA A 85 9.65 10.77 -2.03
C ALA A 85 10.92 11.41 -2.63
N MET A 86 11.61 10.68 -3.51
CA MET A 86 12.78 11.18 -4.24
C MET A 86 12.41 12.35 -5.19
N ALA A 87 11.26 12.29 -5.85
CA ALA A 87 10.82 13.36 -6.75
C ALA A 87 10.57 14.67 -5.98
N LYS A 88 10.01 14.59 -4.78
CA LYS A 88 9.78 15.74 -3.88
C LYS A 88 11.09 16.34 -3.37
N THR A 89 12.01 15.51 -2.87
CA THR A 89 13.28 16.00 -2.32
C THR A 89 14.20 16.60 -3.38
N THR A 90 14.19 16.03 -4.59
CA THR A 90 15.03 16.51 -5.70
C THR A 90 14.34 17.56 -6.58
N ASN A 91 13.04 17.80 -6.38
CA ASN A 91 12.18 18.59 -7.25
C ASN A 91 12.26 18.18 -8.74
N ARG A 92 12.36 16.87 -9.00
CA ARG A 92 12.45 16.29 -10.35
C ARG A 92 11.42 15.19 -10.54
N LYS A 93 10.66 15.25 -11.64
CA LYS A 93 9.70 14.20 -11.99
C LYS A 93 10.42 12.86 -12.21
N ARG A 94 9.82 11.78 -11.70
CA ARG A 94 10.29 10.41 -11.90
C ARG A 94 9.10 9.51 -12.26
N PRO A 95 9.27 8.53 -13.15
CA PRO A 95 8.26 7.50 -13.34
C PRO A 95 8.15 6.64 -12.07
N PRO A 96 7.03 5.91 -11.89
CA PRO A 96 6.93 4.93 -10.83
C PRO A 96 8.03 3.87 -10.88
N ASP A 97 8.45 3.40 -9.70
CA ASP A 97 9.35 2.25 -9.59
C ASP A 97 8.68 0.96 -10.10
N ARG A 98 9.49 -0.09 -10.27
CA ARG A 98 9.01 -1.44 -10.56
C ARG A 98 8.12 -1.94 -9.43
N ALA A 99 7.15 -2.80 -9.76
CA ALA A 99 6.20 -3.37 -8.79
C ALA A 99 6.87 -3.93 -7.54
N THR A 100 7.98 -4.67 -7.70
CA THR A 100 8.75 -5.23 -6.57
C THR A 100 9.21 -4.19 -5.54
N ILE A 101 9.61 -3.00 -5.99
CA ILE A 101 10.02 -1.90 -5.09
C ILE A 101 8.80 -1.29 -4.40
N LEU A 102 7.69 -1.16 -5.13
CA LEU A 102 6.43 -0.63 -4.58
C LEU A 102 5.82 -1.60 -3.54
N GLU A 103 5.91 -2.91 -3.77
CA GLU A 103 5.49 -3.96 -2.84
C GLU A 103 6.37 -3.96 -1.57
N ALA A 104 7.68 -3.80 -1.71
CA ALA A 104 8.59 -3.66 -0.57
C ALA A 104 8.26 -2.41 0.28
N ALA A 105 7.99 -1.28 -0.37
CA ALA A 105 7.58 -0.04 0.32
C ALA A 105 6.27 -0.21 1.09
N TRP A 106 5.32 -1.01 0.57
CA TRP A 106 4.13 -1.36 1.32
C TRP A 106 4.43 -2.17 2.59
N GLY A 107 5.34 -3.15 2.51
CA GLY A 107 5.79 -3.92 3.68
C GLY A 107 6.37 -3.02 4.77
N GLN A 108 7.15 -2.02 4.38
CA GLN A 108 7.68 -0.99 5.28
C GLN A 108 6.53 -0.15 5.89
N ALA A 109 5.59 0.34 5.08
CA ALA A 109 4.48 1.16 5.57
C ALA A 109 3.58 0.40 6.56
N ILE A 110 3.29 -0.87 6.29
CA ILE A 110 2.52 -1.73 7.19
C ILE A 110 3.25 -1.92 8.53
N SER A 111 4.56 -2.18 8.47
CA SER A 111 5.39 -2.37 9.65
C SER A 111 5.44 -1.08 10.49
N GLU A 112 5.59 0.06 9.84
CA GLU A 112 5.59 1.39 10.47
C GLU A 112 4.27 1.67 11.20
N VAL A 113 3.14 1.47 10.53
CA VAL A 113 1.81 1.74 11.10
C VAL A 113 1.53 0.81 12.28
N ARG A 114 1.89 -0.47 12.19
CA ARG A 114 1.78 -1.42 13.32
C ARG A 114 2.63 -0.98 14.50
N ARG A 115 3.87 -0.53 14.26
CA ARG A 115 4.78 -0.04 15.30
C ARG A 115 4.23 1.19 16.01
N GLN A 116 3.68 2.16 15.26
CA GLN A 116 3.09 3.37 15.81
C GLN A 116 1.70 3.16 16.44
N SER A 117 1.06 2.01 16.19
CA SER A 117 -0.31 1.71 16.63
C SER A 117 -0.41 0.36 17.36
N PRO A 118 0.17 0.21 18.57
CA PRO A 118 0.24 -1.07 19.27
C PRO A 118 -1.12 -1.65 19.71
N ARG A 119 -2.19 -0.85 19.66
CA ARG A 119 -3.58 -1.27 19.99
C ARG A 119 -4.43 -1.56 18.76
N LEU A 120 -3.82 -1.56 17.58
CA LEU A 120 -4.50 -1.78 16.32
C LEU A 120 -5.14 -3.18 16.30
N LYS A 121 -6.45 -3.23 16.13
CA LYS A 121 -7.22 -4.49 16.03
C LYS A 121 -7.48 -4.90 14.60
N ARG A 122 -7.63 -3.91 13.71
CA ARG A 122 -7.93 -4.13 12.30
C ARG A 122 -7.08 -3.22 11.44
N LEU A 123 -6.41 -3.79 10.44
CA LEU A 123 -5.60 -3.07 9.48
C LEU A 123 -6.11 -3.30 8.07
N PHE A 124 -6.46 -2.23 7.39
CA PHE A 124 -6.84 -2.24 5.99
C PHE A 124 -5.74 -1.56 5.16
N ILE A 125 -5.59 -1.98 3.92
CA ILE A 125 -4.68 -1.34 2.95
C ILE A 125 -5.44 -0.98 1.69
N GLY A 126 -4.89 -0.09 0.88
CA GLY A 126 -5.58 0.37 -0.29
C GLY A 126 -4.90 1.54 -0.96
N GLY A 127 -5.59 2.15 -1.91
CA GLY A 127 -5.07 3.35 -2.53
C GLY A 127 -5.74 3.71 -3.84
N LYS A 128 -5.25 4.81 -4.40
CA LYS A 128 -5.74 5.34 -5.67
C LYS A 128 -4.97 4.73 -6.83
N SER A 129 -5.70 4.14 -7.78
CA SER A 129 -5.18 3.64 -9.05
C SER A 129 -3.98 2.69 -8.85
N MET A 130 -2.77 3.10 -9.27
CA MET A 130 -1.55 2.33 -9.05
C MET A 130 -1.37 1.88 -7.58
N GLY A 131 -1.64 2.75 -6.61
CA GLY A 131 -1.50 2.42 -5.19
C GLY A 131 -2.42 1.28 -4.76
N GLY A 132 -3.68 1.30 -5.21
CA GLY A 132 -4.64 0.21 -4.98
C GLY A 132 -4.26 -1.08 -5.70
N ARG A 133 -3.73 -0.96 -6.94
CA ARG A 133 -3.20 -2.11 -7.67
C ARG A 133 -2.08 -2.81 -6.90
N ILE A 134 -1.06 -2.07 -6.44
CA ILE A 134 0.04 -2.69 -5.70
C ILE A 134 -0.47 -3.26 -4.36
N ALA A 135 -1.37 -2.56 -3.66
CA ALA A 135 -1.99 -3.08 -2.43
C ALA A 135 -2.69 -4.43 -2.66
N SER A 136 -3.41 -4.57 -3.78
CA SER A 136 -4.11 -5.82 -4.13
C SER A 136 -3.17 -7.00 -4.41
N MET A 137 -1.93 -6.74 -4.82
CA MET A 137 -0.96 -7.79 -5.13
C MET A 137 -0.34 -8.38 -3.86
N ILE A 138 -0.35 -7.63 -2.74
CA ILE A 138 0.27 -8.06 -1.48
C ILE A 138 -0.74 -8.43 -0.39
N ALA A 139 -2.03 -8.11 -0.58
CA ALA A 139 -3.06 -8.18 0.46
C ALA A 139 -3.10 -9.53 1.18
N ASP A 140 -3.19 -10.62 0.42
CA ASP A 140 -3.28 -11.99 0.95
C ASP A 140 -2.06 -12.42 1.78
N HIS A 141 -0.91 -11.78 1.58
CA HIS A 141 0.35 -12.11 2.25
C HIS A 141 0.76 -11.08 3.32
N SER A 142 -0.05 -10.04 3.53
CA SER A 142 0.29 -8.90 4.38
C SER A 142 -0.34 -8.96 5.79
N GLY A 143 -1.15 -9.99 6.06
CA GLY A 143 -1.88 -10.13 7.32
C GLY A 143 -2.81 -8.94 7.61
N VAL A 144 -3.42 -8.40 6.55
CA VAL A 144 -4.37 -7.28 6.60
C VAL A 144 -5.80 -7.83 6.60
N ASP A 145 -6.72 -7.05 7.14
CA ASP A 145 -8.13 -7.41 7.32
C ASP A 145 -9.02 -7.02 6.14
N GLY A 146 -8.49 -6.26 5.18
CA GLY A 146 -9.19 -5.92 3.96
C GLY A 146 -8.45 -4.95 3.05
N LEU A 147 -8.97 -4.82 1.83
CA LEU A 147 -8.43 -4.04 0.73
C LEU A 147 -9.43 -2.99 0.23
N VAL A 148 -8.99 -1.76 -0.01
CA VAL A 148 -9.82 -0.69 -0.61
C VAL A 148 -9.13 -0.05 -1.81
N CYS A 149 -9.66 -0.30 -3.01
CA CYS A 149 -9.13 0.24 -4.26
C CYS A 149 -10.01 1.38 -4.79
N LEU A 150 -9.39 2.52 -5.12
CA LEU A 150 -10.08 3.68 -5.69
C LEU A 150 -9.63 3.90 -7.14
N GLY A 151 -10.48 3.64 -8.13
CA GLY A 151 -10.13 3.79 -9.54
C GLY A 151 -9.08 2.78 -10.00
N TYR A 152 -9.32 1.47 -9.77
CA TYR A 152 -8.37 0.40 -10.09
C TYR A 152 -8.08 0.36 -11.61
N PRO A 153 -6.81 0.32 -12.05
CA PRO A 153 -6.47 0.32 -13.46
C PRO A 153 -6.52 -1.11 -14.03
N PHE A 154 -7.74 -1.60 -14.29
CA PHE A 154 -7.97 -2.93 -14.89
C PHE A 154 -7.24 -3.06 -16.23
N HIS A 155 -7.30 -2.01 -17.04
CA HIS A 155 -6.50 -1.86 -18.26
C HIS A 155 -5.29 -0.95 -18.00
N PRO A 156 -4.06 -1.41 -18.29
CA PRO A 156 -2.90 -0.54 -18.26
C PRO A 156 -3.05 0.65 -19.23
N PRO A 157 -2.50 1.83 -18.90
CA PRO A 157 -2.43 2.94 -19.84
C PRO A 157 -1.76 2.52 -21.16
N GLY A 158 -2.45 2.79 -22.28
CA GLY A 158 -1.98 2.47 -23.63
C GLY A 158 -2.03 0.98 -24.01
N GLN A 159 -2.61 0.11 -23.17
CA GLN A 159 -2.73 -1.33 -23.43
C GLN A 159 -4.15 -1.84 -23.07
N PRO A 160 -5.19 -1.37 -23.78
CA PRO A 160 -6.59 -1.75 -23.50
C PRO A 160 -6.85 -3.25 -23.66
N GLU A 161 -6.04 -3.96 -24.43
CA GLU A 161 -6.15 -5.40 -24.63
C GLU A 161 -5.71 -6.24 -23.41
N LYS A 162 -4.97 -5.64 -22.47
CA LYS A 162 -4.46 -6.34 -21.29
C LYS A 162 -5.34 -6.10 -20.09
N LEU A 163 -5.82 -7.18 -19.49
CA LEU A 163 -6.64 -7.13 -18.29
C LEU A 163 -5.81 -7.55 -17.06
N ARG A 164 -5.86 -6.73 -16.00
CA ARG A 164 -5.11 -6.93 -14.74
C ARG A 164 -5.99 -7.50 -13.63
N THR A 165 -6.70 -8.59 -13.93
CA THR A 165 -7.61 -9.26 -12.99
C THR A 165 -7.11 -10.62 -12.50
N THR A 166 -6.03 -11.16 -13.07
CA THR A 166 -5.58 -12.54 -12.80
C THR A 166 -5.44 -12.86 -11.31
N HIS A 167 -4.82 -12.00 -10.51
CA HIS A 167 -4.71 -12.22 -9.07
C HIS A 167 -5.99 -11.86 -8.30
N LEU A 168 -6.84 -10.99 -8.86
CA LEU A 168 -8.13 -10.63 -8.26
C LEU A 168 -9.13 -11.80 -8.32
N ALA A 169 -9.01 -12.69 -9.31
CA ALA A 169 -9.85 -13.87 -9.43
C ALA A 169 -9.65 -14.88 -8.28
N THR A 170 -8.50 -14.81 -7.58
CA THR A 170 -8.14 -15.74 -6.49
C THR A 170 -7.83 -15.00 -5.19
N LEU A 171 -8.25 -13.74 -5.06
CA LEU A 171 -8.01 -12.94 -3.86
C LEU A 171 -8.79 -13.54 -2.68
N ASN A 172 -8.14 -13.66 -1.52
CA ASN A 172 -8.78 -14.18 -0.30
C ASN A 172 -9.14 -13.05 0.68
N THR A 173 -8.42 -11.94 0.61
CA THR A 173 -8.64 -10.76 1.45
C THR A 173 -9.94 -10.05 1.05
N PRO A 174 -10.88 -9.78 1.99
CA PRO A 174 -12.07 -8.98 1.72
C PRO A 174 -11.71 -7.63 1.09
N ALA A 175 -12.33 -7.30 -0.03
CA ALA A 175 -11.96 -6.15 -0.84
C ALA A 175 -13.17 -5.30 -1.21
N LEU A 176 -12.90 -4.02 -1.48
CA LEU A 176 -13.83 -3.09 -2.08
C LEU A 176 -13.11 -2.38 -3.24
N ILE A 177 -13.66 -2.48 -4.45
CA ILE A 177 -13.19 -1.71 -5.61
C ILE A 177 -14.22 -0.64 -5.96
N CYS A 178 -13.91 0.61 -5.63
CA CYS A 178 -14.71 1.76 -6.03
C CYS A 178 -14.25 2.26 -7.40
N GLN A 179 -15.02 1.97 -8.44
CA GLN A 179 -14.70 2.32 -9.83
C GLN A 179 -15.64 3.37 -10.40
N GLY A 180 -15.08 4.37 -11.10
CA GLY A 180 -15.88 5.33 -11.84
C GLY A 180 -16.45 4.68 -13.11
N GLU A 181 -17.75 4.85 -13.38
CA GLU A 181 -18.39 4.21 -14.54
C GLU A 181 -17.80 4.61 -15.91
N ARG A 182 -17.14 5.78 -15.96
CA ARG A 182 -16.48 6.35 -17.14
C ARG A 182 -14.95 6.29 -17.09
N ASP A 183 -14.38 5.51 -16.17
CA ASP A 183 -12.93 5.37 -16.08
C ASP A 183 -12.39 4.63 -17.33
N PRO A 184 -11.48 5.24 -18.11
CA PRO A 184 -10.94 4.62 -19.33
C PRO A 184 -10.07 3.39 -19.05
N PHE A 185 -9.76 3.11 -17.78
CA PHE A 185 -8.99 1.94 -17.36
C PHE A 185 -9.86 0.84 -16.77
N GLY A 186 -11.18 0.95 -16.82
CA GLY A 186 -12.11 -0.07 -16.36
C GLY A 186 -13.51 0.52 -16.19
N SER A 187 -14.41 0.22 -17.13
CA SER A 187 -15.74 0.80 -17.22
C SER A 187 -16.83 -0.17 -16.76
N ARG A 188 -18.01 0.36 -16.43
CA ARG A 188 -19.14 -0.46 -15.98
C ARG A 188 -19.66 -1.48 -17.03
N PRO A 189 -19.74 -1.16 -18.33
CA PRO A 189 -20.23 -2.13 -19.32
C PRO A 189 -19.41 -3.41 -19.40
N GLU A 190 -18.08 -3.31 -19.31
CA GLU A 190 -17.19 -4.48 -19.40
C GLU A 190 -17.05 -5.25 -18.08
N SER A 191 -17.37 -4.62 -16.94
CA SER A 191 -17.16 -5.24 -15.62
C SER A 191 -18.01 -6.50 -15.39
N SER A 192 -19.11 -6.63 -16.13
CA SER A 192 -19.99 -7.81 -16.08
C SER A 192 -19.31 -9.11 -16.55
N GLY A 193 -18.24 -9.01 -17.35
CA GLY A 193 -17.49 -10.15 -17.86
C GLY A 193 -16.24 -10.51 -17.06
N TRP A 194 -15.90 -9.75 -16.01
CA TRP A 194 -14.68 -10.00 -15.25
C TRP A 194 -14.86 -11.15 -14.26
N GLN A 195 -13.89 -12.06 -14.24
CA GLN A 195 -13.79 -13.07 -13.19
C GLN A 195 -13.07 -12.45 -11.98
N LEU A 196 -13.82 -12.24 -10.90
CA LEU A 196 -13.35 -11.69 -9.63
C LEU A 196 -13.71 -12.69 -8.52
N ALA A 197 -12.91 -12.72 -7.46
CA ALA A 197 -13.23 -13.53 -6.28
C ALA A 197 -14.48 -12.98 -5.56
N ASP A 198 -15.27 -13.85 -4.92
CA ASP A 198 -16.50 -13.50 -4.19
C ASP A 198 -16.28 -12.52 -3.03
N VAL A 199 -15.02 -12.33 -2.62
CA VAL A 199 -14.63 -11.41 -1.55
C VAL A 199 -14.48 -9.95 -2.02
N ILE A 200 -14.66 -9.66 -3.32
CA ILE A 200 -14.50 -8.35 -3.97
C ILE A 200 -15.83 -7.64 -4.19
#